data_AF-A0A8C5U335-F1
#
_entry.id   AF-A0A8C5U335-F1
#
_cell.length_a   1.000
_cell.length_b   1.000
_cell.length_c   1.000
_cell.angle_alpha   90.00
_cell.angle_beta   90.00
_cell.angle_gamma   90.00
#
_symmetry.space_group_name_H-M   'P 1'
#
loop_
_entity.id
_entity.type
_entity.pdbx_description
1 polymer ?
#
loop_
_entity_poly.entity_id
_entity_poly.type
_entity_poly.pdbx_seq_one_letter_code
_entity_poly.pdbx_strand_id
1 'polypeptide(L)'
;LAGDVAATKIVELAKKNREMTAEAESEKARVKQLNHRIKELERELQAATDKIHSLGGDTAGIKESTLKITFFSSKAESPEVKALQEKLNAANLKVTEYRNQLQSVKQELKMTQKLLANEVGEDVNIQSLLTNSGSWRGRAQQILILQSKPSSSPRVF
;
A
#
# COMPACT_ATOMS: atom_id res chain seq x y z
N LEU A 1 -22.37 -23.29 12.52
CA LEU A 1 -22.36 -22.64 11.19
C LEU A 1 -21.38 -21.45 11.10
N ALA A 2 -21.40 -20.46 12.01
CA ALA A 2 -20.43 -19.35 11.96
C ALA A 2 -18.95 -19.75 12.21
N GLY A 3 -18.72 -20.78 13.04
CA GLY A 3 -17.37 -21.30 13.32
C GLY A 3 -16.67 -21.92 12.10
N ASP A 4 -17.41 -22.61 11.23
CA ASP A 4 -16.86 -23.22 10.01
C ASP A 4 -16.45 -22.17 8.97
N VAL A 5 -17.20 -21.07 8.88
CA VAL A 5 -16.87 -19.94 7.99
C VAL A 5 -15.61 -19.20 8.47
N ALA A 6 -15.43 -19.07 9.78
CA ALA A 6 -14.21 -18.49 10.34
C ALA A 6 -13.00 -19.42 10.14
N ALA A 7 -13.16 -20.73 10.38
CA ALA A 7 -12.09 -21.71 10.20
C ALA A 7 -11.61 -21.80 8.75
N THR A 8 -12.55 -21.85 7.78
CA THR A 8 -12.21 -21.83 6.35
C THR A 8 -11.47 -20.55 5.96
N LYS A 9 -11.90 -19.38 6.48
CA LYS A 9 -11.23 -18.13 6.16
C LYS A 9 -9.81 -18.04 6.73
N ILE A 10 -9.59 -18.58 7.93
CA ILE A 10 -8.26 -18.66 8.54
C ILE A 10 -7.31 -19.51 7.68
N VAL A 11 -7.78 -20.66 7.18
CA VAL A 11 -6.99 -21.54 6.32
C VAL A 11 -6.66 -20.87 4.97
N GLU A 12 -7.63 -20.21 4.35
CA GLU A 12 -7.39 -19.45 3.11
C GLU A 12 -6.35 -18.34 3.32
N LEU A 13 -6.49 -17.56 4.39
CA LEU A 13 -5.55 -16.48 4.70
C LEU A 13 -4.16 -17.03 5.02
N ALA A 14 -4.06 -18.15 5.72
CA ALA A 14 -2.79 -18.82 6.00
C ALA A 14 -2.12 -19.31 4.70
N LYS A 15 -2.89 -19.88 3.76
CA LYS A 15 -2.38 -20.30 2.46
C LYS A 15 -1.86 -19.12 1.66
N LYS A 16 -2.64 -18.05 1.58
CA LYS A 16 -2.24 -16.81 0.89
C LYS A 16 -1.01 -16.16 1.52
N ASN A 17 -0.88 -16.21 2.84
CA ASN A 17 0.29 -15.68 3.55
C ASN A 17 1.57 -16.46 3.23
N ARG A 18 1.47 -17.80 3.13
CA ARG A 18 2.60 -18.65 2.68
C ARG A 18 3.00 -18.34 1.24
N GLU A 19 2.03 -18.23 0.33
CA GLU A 19 2.28 -17.87 -1.08
C GLU A 19 2.97 -16.51 -1.20
N MET A 20 2.45 -15.48 -0.52
CA MET A 20 3.07 -14.15 -0.52
C MET A 20 4.49 -14.15 0.06
N THR A 21 4.75 -14.97 1.07
CA THR A 21 6.10 -15.09 1.66
C THR A 21 7.07 -15.71 0.65
N ALA A 22 6.67 -16.78 -0.04
CA ALA A 22 7.50 -17.43 -1.06
C ALA A 22 7.79 -16.48 -2.25
N GLU A 23 6.78 -15.73 -2.69
CA GLU A 23 6.95 -14.75 -3.77
C GLU A 23 7.90 -13.61 -3.36
N ALA A 24 7.79 -13.10 -2.14
CA ALA A 24 8.69 -12.07 -1.62
C ALA A 24 10.15 -12.55 -1.50
N GLU A 25 10.37 -13.81 -1.13
CA GLU A 25 11.71 -14.40 -1.09
C GLU A 25 12.31 -14.60 -2.48
N SER A 26 11.51 -15.06 -3.44
CA SER A 26 11.91 -15.19 -4.84
C SER A 26 12.31 -13.85 -5.45
N GLU A 27 11.52 -12.80 -5.20
CA GLU A 27 11.81 -11.47 -5.72
C GLU A 27 13.07 -10.87 -5.07
N LYS A 28 13.29 -11.09 -3.77
CA LYS A 28 14.56 -10.73 -3.10
C LYS A 28 15.77 -11.42 -3.71
N ALA A 29 15.63 -12.70 -4.09
CA ALA A 29 16.70 -13.43 -4.77
C ALA A 29 16.97 -12.86 -6.17
N ARG A 30 15.91 -12.57 -6.93
CA ARG A 30 16.00 -11.94 -8.26
C ARG A 30 16.69 -10.58 -8.21
N VAL A 31 16.34 -9.74 -7.23
CA VAL A 31 16.98 -8.44 -7.00
C VAL A 31 18.47 -8.59 -6.69
N LYS A 32 18.86 -9.58 -5.87
CA LYS A 32 20.28 -9.84 -5.59
C LYS A 32 21.03 -10.26 -6.85
N GLN A 33 20.45 -11.13 -7.68
CA GLN A 33 21.04 -11.58 -8.93
C GLN A 33 21.21 -10.42 -9.93
N LEU A 34 20.17 -9.61 -10.11
CA LEU A 34 20.21 -8.45 -11.01
C LEU A 34 21.25 -7.42 -10.54
N ASN A 35 21.36 -7.17 -9.24
CA ASN A 35 22.39 -6.29 -8.69
C ASN A 35 23.81 -6.81 -8.93
N HIS A 36 24.03 -8.12 -8.85
CA HIS A 36 25.33 -8.71 -9.22
C HIS A 36 25.62 -8.48 -10.70
N ARG A 37 24.63 -8.71 -11.57
CA ARG A 37 24.79 -8.52 -13.01
C ARG A 37 25.07 -7.07 -13.39
N ILE A 38 24.43 -6.11 -12.73
CA ILE A 38 24.72 -4.68 -12.90
C ILE A 38 26.18 -4.39 -12.55
N LYS A 39 26.65 -4.83 -11.38
CA LYS A 39 28.05 -4.61 -10.95
C LYS A 39 29.08 -5.26 -11.87
N GLU A 40 28.76 -6.40 -12.48
CA GLU A 40 29.62 -7.03 -13.49
C GLU A 40 29.67 -6.20 -14.77
N LEU A 41 28.51 -5.80 -15.29
CA LEU A 41 28.43 -4.97 -16.50
C LEU A 41 29.11 -3.61 -16.31
N GLU A 42 28.98 -2.99 -15.14
CA GLU A 42 29.70 -1.76 -14.78
C GLU A 42 31.23 -1.96 -14.80
N ARG A 43 31.71 -3.10 -14.28
CA ARG A 43 33.14 -3.47 -14.34
C ARG A 43 33.62 -3.72 -15.76
N GLU A 44 32.84 -4.45 -16.56
CA GLU A 44 33.15 -4.69 -17.98
C GLU A 44 33.22 -3.39 -18.77
N LEU A 45 32.29 -2.46 -18.53
CA LEU A 45 32.24 -1.14 -19.17
C LEU A 45 33.44 -0.28 -18.78
N GLN A 46 33.82 -0.27 -17.50
CA GLN A 46 35.01 0.44 -17.04
C GLN A 46 36.27 -0.14 -17.71
N ALA A 47 36.43 -1.46 -17.73
CA ALA A 47 37.58 -2.11 -18.37
C ALA A 47 37.64 -1.83 -19.88
N ALA A 48 36.49 -1.78 -20.57
CA ALA A 48 36.43 -1.40 -21.98
C ALA A 48 36.83 0.07 -22.19
N THR A 49 36.41 0.96 -21.30
CA THR A 49 36.77 2.39 -21.34
C THR A 49 38.26 2.59 -21.12
N ASP A 50 38.87 1.89 -20.16
CA ASP A 50 40.30 1.95 -19.87
C ASP A 50 41.14 1.37 -21.04
N LYS A 51 40.63 0.32 -21.70
CA LYS A 51 41.25 -0.26 -22.89
C LYS A 51 41.23 0.70 -24.09
N ILE A 52 40.15 1.46 -24.26
CA ILE A 52 40.06 2.51 -25.30
C ILE A 52 41.07 3.62 -25.02
N HIS A 53 41.23 4.03 -23.75
CA HIS A 53 42.21 5.06 -23.37
C HIS A 53 43.67 4.61 -23.57
N SER A 54 43.98 3.32 -23.40
CA SER A 54 45.35 2.79 -23.57
C SER A 54 45.77 2.50 -25.01
N LEU A 55 44.83 2.39 -25.96
CA LEU A 55 45.10 2.06 -27.36
C LEU A 55 45.35 3.27 -28.29
N GLY A 56 45.46 4.48 -27.74
CA GLY A 56 45.88 5.68 -28.47
C GLY A 56 44.72 6.58 -28.86
N GLY A 57 44.58 7.69 -28.13
CA GLY A 57 43.57 8.71 -28.39
C GLY A 57 43.81 9.97 -27.56
N ASP A 58 44.93 10.64 -27.79
CA ASP A 58 45.07 12.07 -27.49
C ASP A 58 44.05 12.84 -28.34
N THR A 59 42.81 12.93 -27.88
CA THR A 59 41.90 14.01 -28.28
C THR A 59 41.37 14.67 -27.02
N ALA A 60 42.11 15.70 -26.63
CA ALA A 60 41.80 16.68 -25.61
C ALA A 60 40.29 16.94 -25.39
N GLY A 61 39.83 16.67 -24.17
CA GLY A 61 39.37 17.72 -23.26
C GLY A 61 37.98 18.32 -23.42
N ILE A 62 37.17 18.03 -24.45
CA ILE A 62 35.90 18.77 -24.63
C ILE A 62 34.63 17.90 -24.74
N LYS A 63 34.72 16.57 -24.88
CA LYS A 63 33.54 15.76 -25.22
C LYS A 63 32.95 14.88 -24.12
N GLU A 64 33.56 14.74 -22.94
CA GLU A 64 33.04 13.79 -21.97
C GLU A 64 31.74 14.24 -21.29
N SER A 65 31.60 15.55 -21.01
CA SER A 65 30.36 16.10 -20.43
C SER A 65 29.21 16.19 -21.45
N THR A 66 29.52 16.53 -22.71
CA THR A 66 28.53 16.57 -23.78
C THR A 66 28.12 15.18 -24.25
N LEU A 67 29.03 14.20 -24.26
CA LEU A 67 28.72 12.80 -24.56
C LEU A 67 27.95 12.11 -23.44
N LYS A 68 28.14 12.47 -22.16
CA LYS A 68 27.27 11.95 -21.08
C LYS A 68 25.85 12.51 -21.21
N ILE A 69 25.69 13.81 -21.43
CA ILE A 69 24.36 14.42 -21.64
C ILE A 69 23.70 13.90 -22.92
N THR A 70 24.45 13.73 -24.01
CA THR A 70 23.92 13.15 -25.25
C THR A 70 23.78 11.63 -25.18
N PHE A 71 24.52 10.85 -24.39
CA PHE A 71 24.32 9.39 -24.28
C PHE A 71 23.11 9.04 -23.39
N PHE A 72 22.85 9.85 -22.35
CA PHE A 72 21.59 9.78 -21.60
C PHE A 72 20.38 10.31 -22.40
N SER A 73 20.60 11.19 -23.39
CA SER A 73 19.53 11.79 -24.21
C SER A 73 19.37 11.17 -25.61
N SER A 74 20.37 10.43 -26.10
CA SER A 74 20.45 9.80 -27.44
C SER A 74 20.55 8.28 -27.40
N LYS A 75 20.26 7.66 -26.25
CA LYS A 75 19.59 6.37 -26.32
C LYS A 75 18.30 6.67 -27.08
N ALA A 76 18.30 6.37 -28.37
CA ALA A 76 17.11 5.92 -29.05
C ALA A 76 16.62 4.71 -28.24
N GLU A 77 16.03 4.97 -27.08
CA GLU A 77 14.99 4.14 -26.55
C GLU A 77 14.10 3.95 -27.76
N SER A 78 13.99 2.71 -28.22
CA SER A 78 12.97 2.41 -29.22
C SER A 78 11.68 3.07 -28.71
N PRO A 79 10.83 3.62 -29.58
CA PRO A 79 9.59 4.26 -29.16
C PRO A 79 8.77 3.36 -28.20
N GLU A 80 8.96 2.05 -28.30
CA GLU A 80 8.48 1.03 -27.40
C GLU A 80 9.06 1.08 -25.97
N VAL A 81 10.38 1.25 -25.78
CA VAL A 81 10.98 1.42 -24.44
C VAL A 81 10.50 2.71 -23.77
N LYS A 82 10.37 3.81 -24.51
CA LYS A 82 9.77 5.07 -23.99
C LYS A 82 8.34 4.87 -23.55
N ALA A 83 7.52 4.27 -24.42
CA ALA A 83 6.12 3.99 -24.11
C ALA A 83 5.97 3.06 -22.91
N LEU A 84 6.84 2.05 -22.77
CA LEU A 84 6.85 1.16 -21.61
C LEU A 84 7.28 1.89 -20.33
N GLN A 85 8.27 2.78 -20.41
CA GLN A 85 8.73 3.57 -19.27
C GLN A 85 7.66 4.56 -18.80
N GLU A 86 6.97 5.23 -19.71
CA GLU A 86 5.84 6.11 -19.39
C GLU A 86 4.68 5.32 -18.78
N LYS A 87 4.36 4.15 -19.32
CA LYS A 87 3.31 3.27 -18.78
C LYS A 87 3.66 2.75 -17.39
N LEU A 88 4.92 2.42 -17.15
CA LEU A 88 5.43 2.03 -15.83
C LEU A 88 5.29 3.19 -14.84
N ASN A 89 5.68 4.40 -15.23
CA ASN A 89 5.56 5.59 -14.40
C ASN A 89 4.10 5.93 -14.08
N ALA A 90 3.21 5.86 -15.08
CA ALA A 90 1.77 6.05 -14.90
C ALA A 90 1.16 5.00 -13.96
N ALA A 91 1.56 3.72 -14.09
CA ALA A 91 1.12 2.66 -13.20
C ALA A 91 1.62 2.89 -11.75
N ASN A 92 2.88 3.30 -11.57
CA ASN A 92 3.46 3.60 -10.25
C ASN A 92 2.75 4.79 -9.57
N LEU A 93 2.42 5.83 -10.34
CA LEU A 93 1.64 6.96 -9.84
C LEU A 93 0.26 6.50 -9.37
N LYS A 94 -0.43 5.70 -10.19
CA LYS A 94 -1.76 5.17 -9.89
C LYS A 94 -1.77 4.24 -8.67
N VAL A 95 -0.73 3.42 -8.49
CA VAL A 95 -0.54 2.60 -7.28
C VAL A 95 -0.41 3.49 -6.04
N THR A 96 0.32 4.60 -6.16
CA THR A 96 0.50 5.55 -5.05
C THR A 96 -0.81 6.27 -4.72
N GLU A 97 -1.57 6.70 -5.73
CA GLU A 97 -2.90 7.28 -5.55
C GLU A 97 -3.86 6.32 -4.86
N TYR A 98 -3.94 5.06 -5.31
CA TYR A 98 -4.80 4.06 -4.68
C TYR A 98 -4.39 3.75 -3.24
N ARG A 99 -3.08 3.72 -2.96
CA ARG A 99 -2.58 3.56 -1.58
C ARG A 99 -3.07 4.71 -0.69
N ASN A 100 -3.00 5.94 -1.18
CA ASN A 100 -3.44 7.13 -0.45
C ASN A 100 -4.96 7.14 -0.24
N GLN A 101 -5.75 6.83 -1.27
CA GLN A 101 -7.20 6.71 -1.18
C GLN A 101 -7.60 5.64 -0.16
N LEU A 102 -6.96 4.46 -0.22
CA LEU A 102 -7.23 3.38 0.73
C LEU A 102 -6.94 3.81 2.18
N GLN A 103 -5.90 4.61 2.40
CA GLN A 103 -5.59 5.13 3.72
C GLN A 103 -6.64 6.13 4.20
N SER A 104 -7.07 7.06 3.34
CA SER A 104 -8.13 8.03 3.64
C SER A 104 -9.44 7.32 3.98
N VAL A 105 -9.91 6.39 3.15
CA VAL A 105 -11.14 5.62 3.39
C VAL A 105 -11.06 4.82 4.68
N LYS A 106 -9.90 4.23 5.01
CA LYS A 106 -9.71 3.52 6.29
C LYS A 106 -9.79 4.46 7.49
N GLN A 107 -9.29 5.68 7.38
CA GLN A 107 -9.38 6.67 8.45
C GLN A 107 -10.82 7.17 8.64
N GLU A 108 -11.52 7.47 7.54
CA GLU A 108 -12.93 7.82 7.55
C GLU A 108 -13.77 6.71 8.18
N LEU A 109 -13.56 5.45 7.76
CA LEU A 109 -14.27 4.31 8.32
C LEU A 109 -14.07 4.19 9.84
N LYS A 110 -12.84 4.37 10.33
CA LYS A 110 -12.56 4.39 11.78
C LYS A 110 -13.28 5.53 12.48
N MET A 111 -13.35 6.70 11.87
CA MET A 111 -14.05 7.85 12.45
C MET A 111 -15.57 7.59 12.49
N THR A 112 -16.15 7.08 11.41
CA THR A 112 -17.57 6.69 11.35
C THR A 112 -17.90 5.62 12.39
N GLN A 113 -17.03 4.63 12.57
CA GLN A 113 -17.21 3.60 13.60
C GLN A 113 -17.21 4.19 15.02
N LYS A 114 -16.32 5.16 15.31
CA LYS A 114 -16.32 5.87 16.60
C LYS A 114 -17.59 6.69 16.82
N LEU A 115 -18.03 7.43 15.80
CA LEU A 115 -19.28 8.19 15.88
C LEU A 115 -20.49 7.28 16.09
N LEU A 116 -20.52 6.14 15.38
CA LEU A 116 -21.57 5.14 15.56
C LEU A 116 -21.53 4.57 16.98
N ALA A 117 -20.35 4.20 17.50
CA ALA A 117 -20.19 3.71 18.88
C ALA A 117 -20.70 4.73 19.92
N ASN A 118 -20.49 6.02 19.71
CA ASN A 118 -21.02 7.07 20.60
C ASN A 118 -22.56 7.13 20.59
N GLU A 119 -23.18 6.86 19.44
CA GLU A 119 -24.64 6.84 19.30
C GLU A 119 -25.24 5.53 19.82
N VAL A 120 -24.56 4.39 19.58
CA VAL A 120 -25.04 3.06 19.94
C VAL A 120 -24.72 2.64 21.37
N GLY A 121 -23.67 3.20 21.96
CA GLY A 121 -23.05 2.76 23.21
C GLY A 121 -21.81 1.91 22.96
N GLU A 122 -20.74 2.10 23.75
CA GLU A 122 -19.45 1.43 23.57
C GLU A 122 -19.52 -0.10 23.67
N ASP A 123 -20.51 -0.65 24.39
CA ASP A 123 -20.69 -2.09 24.61
C ASP A 123 -21.59 -2.77 23.57
N VAL A 124 -22.04 -2.05 22.54
CA VAL A 124 -22.98 -2.58 21.54
C VAL A 124 -22.25 -3.13 20.32
N ASN A 125 -22.45 -4.42 20.05
CA ASN A 125 -21.90 -5.09 18.87
C ASN A 125 -22.62 -4.63 17.59
N ILE A 126 -21.92 -3.90 16.72
CA ILE A 126 -22.50 -3.37 15.47
C ILE A 126 -23.00 -4.51 14.55
N GLN A 127 -22.40 -5.71 14.58
CA GLN A 127 -22.86 -6.85 13.78
C GLN A 127 -24.20 -7.41 14.26
N SER A 128 -24.51 -7.32 15.56
CA SER A 128 -25.82 -7.72 16.06
C SER A 128 -26.91 -6.71 15.71
N LEU A 129 -26.57 -5.42 15.59
CA LEU A 129 -27.49 -4.39 15.09
C LEU A 129 -27.83 -4.57 13.61
N LEU A 130 -26.86 -5.00 12.79
CA LEU A 130 -27.08 -5.27 11.37
C LEU A 130 -28.03 -6.47 11.15
N THR A 131 -28.03 -7.43 12.08
CA THR A 131 -28.86 -8.65 11.98
C THR A 131 -30.23 -8.49 12.65
N ASN A 132 -30.36 -7.64 13.68
CA ASN A 132 -31.62 -7.38 14.41
C ASN A 132 -31.85 -5.87 14.63
N SER A 133 -32.02 -5.12 13.54
CA SER A 133 -32.16 -3.65 13.57
C SER A 133 -33.46 -3.14 14.19
N GLY A 134 -34.51 -3.96 14.28
CA GLY A 134 -35.86 -3.53 14.65
C GLY A 134 -36.12 -3.26 16.14
N SER A 135 -35.27 -3.76 17.05
CA SER A 135 -35.49 -3.63 18.50
C SER A 135 -34.54 -2.64 19.18
N TRP A 136 -33.57 -2.09 18.45
CA TRP A 136 -32.54 -1.25 19.03
C TRP A 136 -33.00 0.20 19.15
N ARG A 137 -32.62 0.87 20.25
CA ARG A 137 -32.89 2.29 20.50
C ARG A 137 -31.59 3.03 20.80
N GLY A 138 -31.45 4.22 20.21
CA GLY A 138 -30.31 5.11 20.41
C GLY A 138 -30.08 5.51 21.86
N ARG A 139 -28.80 5.73 22.22
CA ARG A 139 -28.44 6.25 23.55
C ARG A 139 -29.14 7.59 23.83
N ALA A 140 -29.23 8.47 22.83
CA ALA A 140 -29.93 9.74 22.94
C ALA A 140 -31.42 9.56 23.29
N GLN A 141 -32.10 8.59 22.67
CA GLN A 141 -33.51 8.27 22.97
C GLN A 141 -33.65 7.67 24.37
N GLN A 142 -32.72 6.81 24.78
CA GLN A 142 -32.71 6.21 26.12
C GLN A 142 -32.54 7.28 27.21
N ILE A 143 -31.64 8.25 27.00
CA ILE A 143 -31.45 9.40 27.89
C ILE A 143 -32.73 10.23 27.99
N LEU A 144 -33.35 10.58 26.86
CA LEU A 144 -34.61 11.33 26.83
C LEU A 144 -35.73 10.62 27.62
N ILE A 145 -35.88 9.31 27.44
CA ILE A 145 -36.86 8.51 28.17
C ILE A 145 -36.58 8.54 29.67
N LEU A 146 -35.33 8.37 30.08
CA LEU A 146 -34.93 8.41 31.49
C LEU A 146 -35.18 9.80 32.11
N GLN A 147 -34.90 10.88 31.36
CA GLN A 147 -35.18 12.25 31.79
C GLN A 147 -36.68 12.57 31.88
N SER A 148 -37.49 11.97 31.01
CA SER A 148 -38.96 12.13 31.03
C SER A 148 -39.64 11.37 32.16
N LYS A 149 -38.95 10.41 32.79
CA LYS A 149 -39.46 9.63 33.91
C LYS A 149 -39.20 10.43 35.20
N PRO A 150 -40.21 11.03 35.86
CA PRO A 150 -39.97 11.78 37.08
C PRO A 150 -39.33 10.85 38.10
N SER A 151 -38.24 11.28 38.72
CA SER A 151 -37.58 10.55 39.80
C SER A 151 -38.55 10.45 40.98
N SER A 152 -39.30 9.36 41.04
CA SER A 152 -40.05 8.98 42.23
C SER A 152 -39.05 8.49 43.28
N SER A 153 -38.29 9.41 43.85
CA SER A 153 -37.67 9.17 45.16
C SER A 153 -38.80 9.24 46.19
N PRO A 154 -39.14 8.16 46.89
CA PRO A 154 -39.99 8.29 48.06
C PRO A 154 -39.22 9.15 49.05
N ARG A 155 -39.72 10.37 49.32
CA ARG A 155 -39.27 11.17 50.45
C ARG A 155 -39.58 10.35 51.69
N VAL A 156 -38.55 9.76 52.28
CA VAL A 156 -38.62 9.15 53.59
C VAL A 156 -38.74 10.32 54.57
N PHE A 157 -39.93 10.52 55.11
CA PHE A 157 -40.20 11.33 56.28
C PHE A 157 -40.07 10.46 57.53
#